data_AF-A0A381WJP9-F1
#
_entry.id   AF-A0A381WJP9-F1
#
_cell.length_a   1.000
_cell.length_b   1.000
_cell.length_c   1.000
_cell.angle_alpha   90.00
_cell.angle_beta   90.00
_cell.angle_gamma   90.00
#
_symmetry.space_group_name_H-M   'P 1'
#
loop_
_entity.id
_entity.type
_entity.pdbx_description
1 polymer ?
#
loop_
_entity_poly.entity_id
_entity_poly.type
_entity_poly.pdbx_seq_one_letter_code
_entity_poly.pdbx_strand_id
1 'polypeptide(L)'
;MVTRMRPLEVTMVFRDRNYKRGETVDIDLNVSARRDVVIREGRLDLMCQESYERTYRVPVRRAVRGGLARSGMVTNPGTKQVTQARNITYSHSDTVFLSETQLRSGENSMHRVRLDIGPNLPQHMEDPLAKGGEVSWSLVAT
;
A
#
# COMPACT_ATOMS: atom_id res chain seq x y z
N MET A 1 -21.90 -21.64 22.01
CA MET A 1 -21.45 -20.48 21.20
C MET A 1 -19.97 -20.26 21.50
N VAL A 2 -19.06 -20.73 20.64
CA VAL A 2 -17.61 -20.67 20.90
C VAL A 2 -17.08 -19.36 20.36
N THR A 3 -16.90 -18.36 21.24
CA THR A 3 -16.20 -17.13 20.89
C THR A 3 -14.74 -17.48 20.65
N ARG A 4 -14.25 -17.40 19.41
CA ARG A 4 -12.81 -17.56 19.11
C ARG A 4 -12.05 -16.47 19.86
N MET A 5 -11.52 -16.80 21.04
CA MET A 5 -10.65 -15.88 21.80
C MET A 5 -9.42 -15.56 20.96
N ARG A 6 -9.13 -14.27 20.81
CA ARG A 6 -7.92 -13.81 20.13
C ARG A 6 -6.71 -14.13 21.03
N PRO A 7 -5.70 -14.89 20.54
CA PRO A 7 -4.51 -15.25 21.32
C PRO A 7 -3.71 -14.05 21.82
N LEU A 8 -3.71 -13.01 21.01
CA LEU A 8 -2.79 -11.89 21.07
C LEU A 8 -3.60 -10.61 20.93
N GLU A 9 -3.20 -9.60 21.66
CA GLU A 9 -3.70 -8.25 21.56
C GLU A 9 -2.52 -7.32 21.32
N VAL A 10 -2.62 -6.49 20.28
CA VAL A 10 -1.59 -5.53 19.92
C VAL A 10 -2.18 -4.14 20.10
N THR A 11 -1.52 -3.34 20.93
CA THR A 11 -1.85 -1.93 21.11
C THR A 11 -0.69 -1.10 20.57
N MET A 12 -1.01 -0.10 19.77
CA MET A 12 -0.04 0.81 19.16
C MET A 12 -0.37 2.23 19.58
N VAL A 13 0.64 2.95 20.07
CA VAL A 13 0.52 4.36 20.44
C VAL A 13 1.59 5.14 19.69
N PHE A 14 1.17 6.19 19.00
CA PHE A 14 2.03 7.13 18.30
C PHE A 14 1.41 8.52 18.35
N ARG A 15 2.18 9.55 18.00
CA ARG A 15 1.66 10.92 18.04
C ARG A 15 0.68 11.14 16.88
N ASP A 16 -0.52 11.58 17.20
CA ASP A 16 -1.49 12.03 16.20
C ASP A 16 -1.13 13.43 15.72
N ARG A 17 -0.33 13.48 14.65
CA ARG A 17 0.12 14.71 14.01
C ARG A 17 0.42 14.47 12.53
N ASN A 18 0.60 15.56 11.80
CA ASN A 18 1.17 15.49 10.47
C ASN A 18 2.67 15.19 10.57
N TYR A 19 3.11 14.21 9.78
CA TYR A 19 4.51 13.85 9.60
C TYR A 19 5.01 14.32 8.24
N LYS A 20 6.29 14.63 8.15
CA LYS A 20 6.95 15.00 6.90
C LYS A 20 7.80 13.85 6.39
N ARG A 21 8.07 13.86 5.08
CA ARG A 21 9.08 12.96 4.49
C ARG A 21 10.44 13.22 5.14
N GLY A 22 11.17 12.15 5.41
CA GLY A 22 12.44 12.18 6.14
C GLY A 22 12.30 12.29 7.65
N GLU A 23 11.08 12.38 8.21
CA GLU A 23 10.86 12.26 9.65
C GLU A 23 10.74 10.80 10.07
N THR A 24 10.92 10.56 11.37
CA THR A 24 10.70 9.26 12.00
C THR A 24 9.38 9.30 12.78
N VAL A 25 8.64 8.20 12.73
CA VAL A 25 7.50 7.94 13.62
C VAL A 25 8.01 7.13 14.80
N ASP A 26 7.99 7.72 16.00
CA ASP A 26 8.21 6.99 17.25
C ASP A 26 6.90 6.31 17.66
N ILE A 27 6.96 4.99 17.87
CA ILE A 27 5.79 4.14 18.09
C ILE A 27 6.06 3.26 19.31
N ASP A 28 5.19 3.35 20.31
CA ASP A 28 5.19 2.42 21.44
C ASP A 28 4.18 1.29 21.14
N LEU A 29 4.71 0.08 20.96
CA LEU A 29 3.95 -1.13 20.69
C LEU A 29 3.89 -2.00 21.94
N ASN A 30 2.69 -2.45 22.31
CA ASN A 30 2.49 -3.41 23.38
C ASN A 30 1.81 -4.66 22.82
N VAL A 31 2.46 -5.81 23.02
CA VAL A 31 1.96 -7.12 22.65
C VAL A 31 1.58 -7.87 23.92
N SER A 32 0.28 -8.10 24.08
CA SER A 32 -0.30 -8.80 25.24
C SER A 32 -0.76 -10.19 24.83
N ALA A 33 -0.22 -11.20 25.50
CA ALA A 33 -0.57 -12.60 25.28
C ALA A 33 -1.73 -13.00 26.20
N ARG A 34 -2.88 -13.39 25.60
CA ARG A 34 -4.05 -13.90 26.34
C ARG A 34 -3.99 -15.41 26.56
N ARG A 35 -3.01 -16.07 25.96
CA ARG A 35 -2.66 -17.49 26.12
C ARG A 35 -1.20 -17.66 25.75
N ASP A 36 -0.65 -18.84 26.01
CA ASP A 36 0.71 -19.18 25.58
C ASP A 36 0.81 -19.16 24.05
N VAL A 37 1.75 -18.38 23.51
CA VAL A 37 1.96 -18.19 22.09
C VAL A 37 3.44 -18.18 21.74
N VAL A 38 3.75 -18.65 20.54
CA VAL A 38 5.07 -18.51 19.93
C VAL A 38 4.93 -17.57 18.75
N ILE A 39 5.64 -16.45 18.80
CA ILE A 39 5.67 -15.42 17.78
C ILE A 39 6.95 -15.59 16.98
N ARG A 40 6.80 -15.81 15.67
CA ARG A 40 7.95 -15.96 14.76
C ARG A 40 8.58 -14.62 14.45
N GLU A 41 7.74 -13.67 14.09
CA GLU A 41 8.13 -12.32 13.71
C GLU A 41 6.95 -11.40 14.03
N GLY A 42 7.23 -10.22 14.55
CA GLY A 42 6.31 -9.10 14.62
C GLY A 42 6.87 -7.98 13.77
N ARG A 43 6.11 -7.55 12.76
CA ARG A 43 6.53 -6.50 11.83
C ARG A 43 5.58 -5.33 11.89
N LEU A 44 6.13 -4.14 11.71
CA LEU A 44 5.39 -2.89 11.60
C LEU A 44 5.66 -2.28 10.23
N ASP A 45 4.60 -2.01 9.49
CA ASP A 45 4.64 -1.44 8.16
C ASP A 45 3.91 -0.09 8.12
N LEU A 46 4.50 0.90 7.45
CA LEU A 46 3.81 2.10 6.95
C LEU A 46 3.31 1.81 5.55
N MET A 47 2.02 1.53 5.44
CA MET A 47 1.33 1.27 4.19
C MET A 47 0.94 2.57 3.51
N CYS A 48 1.28 2.67 2.22
CA CYS A 48 0.78 3.70 1.33
C CYS A 48 -0.26 3.08 0.40
N GLN A 49 -1.47 3.64 0.41
CA GLN A 49 -2.52 3.33 -0.53
C GLN A 49 -2.75 4.53 -1.45
N GLU A 50 -2.72 4.30 -2.75
CA GLU A 50 -2.91 5.33 -3.76
C GLU A 50 -4.06 4.96 -4.70
N SER A 51 -4.92 5.94 -4.98
CA SER A 51 -5.98 5.87 -5.97
C SER A 51 -5.80 7.02 -6.96
N TYR A 52 -5.61 6.72 -8.24
CA TYR A 52 -5.39 7.72 -9.28
C TYR A 52 -5.90 7.25 -10.65
N GLU A 53 -6.13 8.19 -11.57
CA GLU A 53 -6.40 7.86 -12.97
C GLU A 53 -5.14 8.00 -13.80
N ARG A 54 -4.90 7.06 -14.71
CA ARG A 54 -3.79 7.12 -15.67
C ARG A 54 -4.33 7.22 -17.07
N THR A 55 -3.93 8.26 -17.80
CA THR A 55 -4.39 8.48 -19.18
C THR A 55 -3.26 8.30 -20.19
N TYR A 56 -3.40 7.34 -21.10
CA TYR A 56 -2.40 7.04 -22.12
C TYR A 56 -3.02 6.84 -23.51
N ARG A 57 -2.19 6.93 -24.55
CA ARG A 57 -2.62 6.73 -25.94
C ARG A 57 -2.33 5.31 -26.38
N VAL A 58 -3.32 4.65 -26.96
CA VAL A 58 -3.21 3.30 -27.50
C VAL A 58 -3.36 3.36 -29.02
N PRO A 59 -2.50 2.68 -29.80
CA PRO A 59 -2.68 2.58 -31.24
C PRO A 59 -3.97 1.81 -31.56
N VAL A 60 -4.76 2.35 -32.48
CA VAL A 60 -5.97 1.73 -32.99
C VAL A 60 -5.92 1.69 -34.51
N ARG A 61 -6.33 0.58 -35.10
CA ARG A 61 -6.52 0.47 -36.55
C ARG A 61 -7.95 0.88 -36.87
N ARG A 62 -8.14 1.98 -37.60
CA ARG A 62 -9.47 2.41 -38.06
C ARG A 62 -9.70 1.88 -39.48
N ALA A 63 -10.78 1.13 -39.67
CA ALA A 63 -11.24 0.77 -41.01
C ALA A 63 -11.88 2.00 -41.64
N VAL A 64 -11.31 2.48 -42.74
CA VAL A 64 -11.91 3.55 -43.54
C VAL A 64 -12.87 2.88 -44.52
N ARG A 65 -14.17 3.21 -44.48
CA ARG A 65 -15.09 2.86 -45.57
C ARG A 65 -14.74 3.71 -46.78
N GLY A 66 -13.76 3.25 -47.56
CA GLY A 66 -13.51 3.78 -48.90
C GLY A 66 -14.65 3.36 -49.81
N GLY A 67 -15.34 4.34 -50.39
CA GLY A 67 -16.31 4.09 -51.46
C GLY A 67 -15.63 3.36 -52.62
N LEU A 68 -16.23 2.23 -53.01
CA LEU A 68 -16.09 1.54 -54.30
C LEU A 68 -14.70 1.59 -54.96
N ALA A 69 -13.76 0.75 -54.49
CA ALA A 69 -12.77 0.14 -55.37
C ALA A 69 -12.15 -1.12 -54.74
N ARG A 70 -12.10 -2.17 -55.56
CA ARG A 70 -11.47 -3.49 -55.40
C ARG A 70 -10.27 -3.56 -54.44
N SER A 71 -10.31 -4.60 -53.59
CA SER A 71 -9.18 -5.29 -52.96
C SER A 71 -8.33 -4.50 -51.94
N GLY A 72 -8.47 -4.88 -50.67
CA GLY A 72 -7.58 -4.46 -49.57
C GLY A 72 -8.27 -3.53 -48.57
N MET A 73 -8.52 -4.01 -47.36
CA MET A 73 -8.83 -3.13 -46.22
C MET A 73 -7.61 -2.24 -45.96
N VAL A 74 -7.69 -0.96 -46.34
CA VAL A 74 -6.71 0.04 -45.92
C VAL A 74 -7.03 0.43 -44.48
N THR A 75 -6.20 -0.02 -43.53
CA THR A 75 -6.28 0.41 -42.14
C THR A 75 -5.37 1.62 -41.93
N ASN A 76 -5.92 2.77 -41.55
CA ASN A 76 -5.09 3.89 -41.12
C ASN A 76 -4.69 3.71 -39.65
N PRO A 77 -3.40 3.84 -39.30
CA PRO A 77 -2.98 3.90 -37.91
C PRO A 77 -3.53 5.18 -37.27
N GLY A 78 -4.34 5.01 -36.22
CA GLY A 78 -4.79 6.10 -35.37
C GLY A 78 -4.34 5.86 -33.93
N THR A 79 -4.52 6.86 -33.07
CA THR A 79 -4.39 6.68 -31.63
C THR A 79 -5.71 7.00 -30.95
N LYS A 80 -6.02 6.27 -29.87
CA LYS A 80 -7.16 6.55 -29.00
C LYS A 80 -6.61 6.82 -27.59
N GLN A 81 -7.15 7.84 -26.94
CA GLN A 81 -6.86 8.10 -25.53
C GLN A 81 -7.70 7.16 -24.67
N VAL A 82 -7.05 6.50 -23.72
CA VAL A 82 -7.65 5.59 -22.75
C VAL A 82 -7.31 6.10 -21.37
N THR A 83 -8.32 6.24 -20.51
CA THR A 83 -8.15 6.54 -19.10
C THR A 83 -8.45 5.29 -18.30
N GLN A 84 -7.57 4.95 -17.36
CA GLN A 84 -7.68 3.78 -16.50
C GLN A 84 -7.55 4.20 -15.04
N ALA A 85 -8.51 3.82 -14.19
CA ALA A 85 -8.39 3.95 -12.75
C ALA A 85 -7.38 2.92 -12.20
N ARG A 86 -6.54 3.36 -11.26
CA ARG A 86 -5.50 2.56 -10.60
C ARG A 86 -5.68 2.68 -9.10
N ASN A 87 -5.67 1.54 -8.43
CA ASN A 87 -5.64 1.43 -6.98
C ASN A 87 -4.45 0.54 -6.63
N ILE A 88 -3.49 1.08 -5.87
CA ILE A 88 -2.29 0.35 -5.44
C ILE A 88 -2.11 0.51 -3.93
N THR A 89 -1.61 -0.54 -3.30
CA THR A 89 -1.22 -0.53 -1.88
C THR A 89 0.14 -1.20 -1.77
N TYR A 90 1.07 -0.57 -1.08
CA TYR A 90 2.42 -1.12 -0.87
C TYR A 90 3.00 -0.68 0.48
N SER A 91 3.97 -1.46 0.99
CA SER A 91 4.76 -1.04 2.15
C SER A 91 5.76 0.02 1.72
N HIS A 92 5.64 1.22 2.27
CA HIS A 92 6.59 2.30 2.02
C HIS A 92 7.83 2.15 2.91
N SER A 93 7.63 1.73 4.16
CA SER A 93 8.69 1.54 5.14
C SER A 93 8.26 0.48 6.12
N ASP A 94 9.18 -0.38 6.52
CA ASP A 94 8.91 -1.48 7.43
C ASP A 94 10.04 -1.67 8.44
N THR A 95 9.70 -2.28 9.58
CA THR A 95 10.68 -2.71 10.56
C THR A 95 10.16 -3.92 11.31
N VAL A 96 11.06 -4.87 11.60
CA VAL A 96 10.79 -5.98 12.50
C VAL A 96 11.06 -5.50 13.93
N PHE A 97 10.09 -5.69 14.83
CA PHE A 97 10.20 -5.27 16.24
C PHE A 97 10.24 -6.44 17.22
N LEU A 98 9.92 -7.65 16.75
CA LEU A 98 9.88 -8.87 17.54
C LEU A 98 10.29 -10.04 16.66
N SER A 99 11.10 -10.96 17.20
CA SER A 99 11.52 -12.18 16.49
C SER A 99 11.63 -13.34 17.47
N GLU A 100 11.23 -14.53 17.05
CA GLU A 100 11.41 -15.81 17.77
C GLU A 100 11.10 -15.73 19.28
N THR A 101 9.98 -15.11 19.64
CA THR A 101 9.62 -14.85 21.03
C THR A 101 8.47 -15.74 21.48
N GLN A 102 8.61 -16.35 22.65
CA GLN A 102 7.53 -17.07 23.32
C GLN A 102 6.97 -16.17 24.42
N LEU A 103 5.66 -15.96 24.40
CA LEU A 103 4.93 -15.25 25.46
C LEU A 103 3.99 -16.21 26.15
N ARG A 104 3.96 -16.16 27.48
CA ARG A 104 3.01 -16.91 28.31
C ARG A 104 1.73 -16.11 28.49
N SER A 105 0.67 -16.82 28.85
CA SER A 105 -0.62 -16.20 29.19
C SER A 105 -0.45 -15.11 30.26
N GLY A 106 -0.92 -13.90 29.96
CA GLY A 106 -0.84 -12.72 30.82
C GLY A 106 0.46 -11.92 30.68
N GLU A 107 1.45 -12.39 29.92
CA GLU A 107 2.66 -11.62 29.66
C GLU A 107 2.40 -10.49 28.66
N ASN A 108 3.08 -9.37 28.91
CA ASN A 108 3.11 -8.20 28.04
C ASN A 108 4.54 -7.96 27.59
N SER A 109 4.71 -7.70 26.30
CA SER A 109 5.99 -7.32 25.71
C SER A 109 5.87 -5.93 25.10
N MET A 110 6.64 -5.00 25.64
CA MET A 110 6.63 -3.60 25.21
C MET A 110 7.85 -3.30 24.34
N HIS A 111 7.59 -2.72 23.17
CA HIS A 111 8.60 -2.40 22.16
C HIS A 111 8.50 -0.94 21.79
N ARG A 112 9.62 -0.22 21.88
CA ARG A 112 9.74 1.11 21.31
C ARG A 112 10.34 0.98 19.92
N VAL A 113 9.54 1.32 18.91
CA VAL A 113 9.87 1.18 17.51
C VAL A 113 10.02 2.55 16.88
N ARG A 114 10.99 2.66 15.97
CA ARG A 114 11.22 3.84 15.16
C ARG A 114 11.06 3.45 13.71
N LEU A 115 10.14 4.10 13.02
CA LEU A 115 9.89 3.87 11.61
C LEU A 115 10.21 5.13 10.82
N ASP A 116 11.22 5.05 9.98
CA ASP A 116 11.67 6.17 9.17
C ASP A 116 10.79 6.35 7.94
N ILE A 117 10.22 7.54 7.77
CA ILE A 117 9.48 7.90 6.56
C ILE A 117 10.52 8.27 5.51
N GLY A 118 10.77 7.36 4.58
CA GLY A 118 11.65 7.61 3.43
C GLY A 118 11.30 8.88 2.64
N PRO A 119 12.25 9.40 1.83
CA PRO A 119 12.07 10.63 1.06
C PRO A 119 11.19 10.47 -0.18
N ASN A 120 10.87 9.23 -0.56
CA ASN A 120 10.21 8.89 -1.82
C ASN A 120 8.79 9.46 -1.88
N LEU A 121 8.38 9.83 -3.09
CA LEU A 121 7.01 10.26 -3.33
C LEU A 121 6.11 9.05 -3.56
N PRO A 122 4.80 9.20 -3.29
CA PRO A 122 3.80 8.29 -3.83
C PRO A 122 4.00 8.09 -5.33
N GLN A 123 3.88 6.85 -5.81
CA GLN A 123 4.25 6.45 -7.17
C GLN A 123 3.51 7.25 -8.24
N HIS A 124 2.22 7.56 -8.04
CA HIS A 124 1.45 8.33 -9.00
C HIS A 124 1.95 9.77 -9.18
N MET A 125 2.65 10.35 -8.20
CA MET A 125 3.21 11.70 -8.32
C MET A 125 4.43 11.74 -9.25
N GLU A 126 5.07 10.59 -9.48
CA GLU A 126 6.19 10.45 -10.42
C GLU A 126 5.71 10.11 -11.84
N ASP A 127 4.44 9.70 -12.01
CA ASP A 127 3.86 9.38 -13.32
C ASP A 127 3.24 10.63 -13.98
N PRO A 128 3.82 11.19 -15.06
CA PRO A 128 3.28 12.36 -15.73
C PRO A 128 1.93 12.13 -16.42
N LEU A 129 1.52 10.86 -16.57
CA LEU A 129 0.23 10.46 -17.13
C LEU A 129 -0.84 10.26 -16.05
N ALA A 130 -0.46 10.33 -14.78
CA ALA A 130 -1.41 10.28 -13.67
C ALA A 130 -2.16 11.61 -13.54
N LYS A 131 -3.46 11.52 -13.25
CA LYS A 131 -4.37 12.65 -13.04
C LYS A 131 -5.35 12.32 -11.94
N GLY A 132 -5.54 13.27 -11.03
CA GLY A 132 -6.32 13.04 -9.82
C GLY A 132 -5.62 11.97 -8.96
N GLY A 133 -5.43 12.25 -7.68
CA GLY A 133 -4.70 11.34 -6.82
C GLY A 133 -5.17 11.52 -5.40
N GLU A 134 -5.59 10.42 -4.78
CA GLU A 134 -5.77 10.35 -3.34
C GLU A 134 -4.74 9.39 -2.77
N VAL A 135 -4.13 9.81 -1.65
CA VAL A 135 -3.16 9.01 -0.91
C VAL A 135 -3.68 8.85 0.50
N SER A 136 -3.67 7.62 0.98
CA SER A 136 -3.95 7.28 2.37
C SER A 136 -2.77 6.51 2.96
N TRP A 137 -2.43 6.85 4.20
CA TRP A 137 -1.35 6.24 4.95
C TRP A 137 -1.91 5.51 6.15
N SER A 138 -1.41 4.30 6.41
CA SER A 138 -1.79 3.55 7.61
C SER A 138 -0.61 2.79 8.19
N LEU A 139 -0.57 2.69 9.52
CA LEU A 139 0.36 1.82 10.23
C LEU A 139 -0.28 0.46 10.45
N VAL A 140 0.41 -0.60 10.07
CA VAL A 140 -0.08 -1.97 10.16
C VAL A 140 0.94 -2.82 10.91
N ALA A 141 0.51 -3.45 12.00
CA ALA A 141 1.30 -4.46 12.71
C ALA A 141 0.82 -5.86 12.32
N THR A 142 1.76 -6.75 11.98
CA THR A 142 1.49 -8.14 11.58
C THR A 142 2.28 -9.14 12.42
#